data_AF-A0A353V7Q9-F1
#
_entry.id   AF-A0A353V7Q9-F1
#
_cell.length_a   1.000
_cell.length_b   1.000
_cell.length_c   1.000
_cell.angle_alpha   90.00
_cell.angle_beta   90.00
_cell.angle_gamma   90.00
#
_symmetry.space_group_name_H-M   'P 1'
#
loop_
_entity.id
_entity.type
_entity.pdbx_description
1 polymer ?
#
loop_
_entity_poly.entity_id
_entity_poly.type
_entity_poly.pdbx_seq_one_letter_code
_entity_poly.pdbx_strand_id
1 'polypeptide(L)'
;MQCPRCHAANREGRRFCSECGAALAHACPLCGFTNEPGERFCGGCGAAAAGEPPDARFESPQAYTPRHLAERILTSRAAVEGERKQVTVLFADIRGSMELLADRDPEEAR
;
A
#
# COMPACT_ATOMS: atom_id res chain seq x y z
N MET A 1 -21.23 -0.06 -18.35
CA MET A 1 -21.28 -0.96 -17.16
C MET A 1 -22.54 -1.82 -17.20
N GLN A 2 -22.51 -3.08 -16.72
CA GLN A 2 -23.67 -4.00 -16.75
C GLN A 2 -24.36 -4.08 -15.38
N CYS A 3 -25.71 -4.11 -15.35
CA CYS A 3 -26.46 -4.27 -14.11
C CYS A 3 -26.34 -5.70 -13.55
N PRO A 4 -25.99 -5.91 -12.26
CA PRO A 4 -25.86 -7.25 -11.69
C PRO A 4 -27.18 -8.01 -11.53
N ARG A 5 -28.33 -7.31 -11.57
CA ARG A 5 -29.66 -7.92 -11.39
C ARG A 5 -30.34 -8.33 -12.71
N CYS A 6 -30.25 -7.50 -13.74
CA CYS A 6 -30.97 -7.70 -15.01
C CYS A 6 -30.06 -7.69 -16.24
N HIS A 7 -28.73 -7.54 -16.05
CA HIS A 7 -27.71 -7.50 -17.10
C HIS A 7 -27.84 -6.39 -18.15
N ALA A 8 -28.79 -5.45 -17.99
CA ALA A 8 -28.90 -4.29 -18.86
C ALA A 8 -27.64 -3.40 -18.83
N ALA A 9 -27.24 -2.92 -20.01
CA ALA A 9 -26.14 -1.96 -20.13
C ALA A 9 -26.56 -0.58 -19.61
N ASN A 10 -25.71 0.05 -18.81
CA ASN A 10 -25.91 1.37 -18.23
C ASN A 10 -24.74 2.30 -18.59
N ARG A 11 -25.05 3.59 -18.77
CA ARG A 11 -24.06 4.67 -18.94
C ARG A 11 -23.18 4.81 -17.68
N GLU A 12 -21.96 5.27 -17.88
CA GLU A 12 -21.03 5.56 -16.79
C GLU A 12 -21.59 6.64 -15.83
N GLY A 13 -21.22 6.53 -14.55
CA GLY A 13 -21.67 7.46 -13.49
C GLY A 13 -23.11 7.26 -13.00
N ARG A 14 -23.87 6.27 -13.50
CA ARG A 14 -25.19 5.94 -12.92
C ARG A 14 -25.04 5.18 -11.60
N ARG A 15 -25.83 5.57 -10.59
CA ARG A 15 -25.94 4.88 -9.30
C ARG A 15 -27.00 3.77 -9.29
N PHE A 16 -27.99 3.86 -10.17
CA PHE A 16 -29.11 2.90 -10.28
C PHE A 16 -29.34 2.51 -11.75
N CYS A 17 -29.80 1.28 -11.97
CA CYS A 17 -30.13 0.74 -13.28
C CYS A 17 -31.30 1.48 -13.92
N SER A 18 -31.18 1.87 -15.19
CA SER A 18 -32.27 2.53 -15.94
C SER A 18 -33.46 1.62 -16.24
N GLU A 19 -33.27 0.30 -16.28
CA GLU A 19 -34.33 -0.66 -16.64
C GLU A 19 -35.06 -1.22 -15.41
N CYS A 20 -34.33 -1.57 -14.34
CA CYS A 20 -34.90 -2.29 -13.20
C CYS A 20 -34.78 -1.56 -11.85
N GLY A 21 -34.17 -0.37 -11.81
CA GLY A 21 -34.02 0.44 -10.60
C GLY A 21 -33.05 -0.10 -9.54
N ALA A 22 -32.42 -1.24 -9.75
CA ALA A 22 -31.45 -1.79 -8.79
C ALA A 22 -30.22 -0.87 -8.63
N ALA A 23 -29.70 -0.75 -7.41
CA ALA A 23 -28.43 -0.08 -7.15
C ALA A 23 -27.30 -0.79 -7.93
N LEU A 24 -26.43 0.00 -8.54
CA LEU A 24 -25.28 -0.49 -9.30
C LEU A 24 -24.00 -0.57 -8.45
N ALA A 25 -24.02 0.06 -7.28
CA ALA A 25 -22.99 -0.13 -6.26
C ALA A 25 -22.98 -1.58 -5.76
N HIS A 26 -21.83 -2.08 -5.34
CA HIS A 26 -21.65 -3.47 -4.93
C HIS A 26 -20.88 -3.56 -3.61
N ALA A 27 -21.27 -4.49 -2.74
CA ALA A 27 -20.54 -4.73 -1.50
C ALA A 27 -19.29 -5.58 -1.77
N CYS A 28 -18.18 -5.22 -1.14
CA CYS A 28 -16.95 -6.00 -1.19
C CYS A 28 -17.18 -7.37 -0.53
N PRO A 29 -16.89 -8.49 -1.22
CA PRO A 29 -17.08 -9.83 -0.65
C PRO A 29 -16.13 -10.12 0.53
N LEU A 30 -15.04 -9.37 0.68
CA LEU A 30 -14.03 -9.59 1.73
C LEU A 30 -14.29 -8.75 2.99
N CYS A 31 -14.78 -7.52 2.87
CA CYS A 31 -14.95 -6.62 4.01
C CYS A 31 -16.33 -5.94 4.13
N GLY A 32 -17.23 -6.16 3.17
CA GLY A 32 -18.58 -5.57 3.18
C GLY A 32 -18.69 -4.09 2.79
N PHE A 33 -17.57 -3.40 2.53
CA PHE A 33 -17.58 -2.00 2.09
C PHE A 33 -18.37 -1.83 0.78
N THR A 34 -19.18 -0.78 0.67
CA THR A 34 -19.98 -0.51 -0.53
C THR A 34 -19.15 0.30 -1.53
N ASN A 35 -18.77 -0.33 -2.64
CA ASN A 35 -17.99 0.28 -3.71
C ASN A 35 -18.89 0.83 -4.82
N GLU A 36 -18.47 1.94 -5.40
CA GLU A 36 -19.11 2.54 -6.55
C GLU A 36 -18.92 1.68 -7.80
N PRO A 37 -19.88 1.77 -8.75
CA PRO A 37 -19.74 1.02 -9.98
C PRO A 37 -18.54 1.50 -10.81
N GLY A 38 -17.70 0.56 -11.24
CA GLY A 38 -16.48 0.85 -12.01
C GLY A 38 -15.21 0.91 -11.17
N GLU A 39 -15.31 0.88 -9.84
CA GLU A 39 -14.14 0.73 -8.97
C GLU A 39 -13.51 -0.66 -9.14
N ARG A 40 -12.23 -0.68 -9.51
CA ARG A 40 -11.46 -1.92 -9.72
C ARG A 40 -10.94 -2.54 -8.42
N PHE A 41 -10.87 -1.73 -7.36
CA PHE A 41 -10.39 -2.13 -6.04
C PHE A 41 -11.34 -1.61 -4.98
N CYS A 42 -11.45 -2.35 -3.88
CA CYS A 42 -12.26 -1.97 -2.74
C CYS A 42 -11.67 -0.75 -2.03
N GLY A 43 -12.44 0.32 -1.87
CA GLY A 43 -12.02 1.51 -1.11
C GLY A 43 -11.83 1.28 0.39
N GLY A 44 -12.39 0.18 0.94
CA GLY A 44 -12.27 -0.15 2.36
C GLY A 44 -11.08 -1.06 2.72
N CYS A 45 -10.71 -2.01 1.85
CA CYS A 45 -9.67 -3.00 2.15
C CYS A 45 -8.61 -3.19 1.05
N GLY A 46 -8.74 -2.51 -0.09
CA GLY A 46 -7.79 -2.59 -1.20
C GLY A 46 -7.87 -3.85 -2.06
N ALA A 47 -8.73 -4.82 -1.72
CA ALA A 47 -8.86 -6.03 -2.52
C ALA A 47 -9.46 -5.76 -3.90
N ALA A 48 -8.99 -6.50 -4.92
CA ALA A 48 -9.51 -6.39 -6.29
C ALA A 48 -11.00 -6.77 -6.38
N ALA A 49 -11.73 -6.10 -7.27
CA ALA A 49 -13.11 -6.44 -7.57
C ALA A 49 -13.19 -7.83 -8.25
N ALA A 50 -14.21 -8.61 -7.88
CA ALA A 50 -14.36 -9.97 -8.39
C ALA A 50 -14.51 -9.97 -9.93
N GLY A 51 -13.57 -10.62 -10.63
CA GLY A 51 -13.60 -10.78 -12.09
C GLY A 51 -12.35 -10.28 -12.81
N GLU A 52 -11.50 -9.48 -12.16
CA GLU A 52 -10.17 -9.16 -12.68
C GLU A 52 -9.16 -10.11 -12.05
N PRO A 53 -8.57 -11.07 -12.81
CA PRO A 53 -7.51 -11.90 -12.27
C PRO A 53 -6.37 -10.96 -11.85
N PRO A 54 -5.79 -11.13 -10.64
CA PRO A 54 -4.61 -10.37 -10.28
C PRO A 54 -3.55 -10.57 -11.37
N ASP A 55 -2.84 -9.50 -11.71
CA ASP A 55 -1.71 -9.61 -12.61
C ASP A 55 -0.64 -10.47 -11.92
N ALA A 56 -0.62 -11.77 -12.27
CA ALA A 56 0.19 -12.80 -11.63
C ALA A 56 1.69 -12.45 -11.60
N ARG A 57 2.12 -11.52 -12.46
CA ARG A 57 3.47 -10.95 -12.46
C ARG A 57 3.85 -10.29 -11.13
N PHE A 58 2.90 -9.74 -10.37
CA PHE A 58 3.18 -9.08 -9.09
C PHE A 58 2.82 -9.93 -7.87
N GLU A 59 2.28 -11.12 -8.09
CA GLU A 59 1.86 -12.01 -7.01
C GLU A 59 3.06 -12.57 -6.24
N SER A 60 4.19 -12.76 -6.94
CA SER A 60 5.42 -13.24 -6.31
C SER A 60 6.67 -12.73 -7.04
N PRO A 61 7.76 -12.40 -6.31
CA PRO A 61 9.06 -12.12 -6.91
C PRO A 61 9.54 -13.19 -7.89
N GLN A 62 9.15 -14.44 -7.66
CA GLN A 62 9.47 -15.59 -8.49
C GLN A 62 8.86 -15.48 -9.89
N ALA A 63 7.73 -14.76 -10.05
CA ALA A 63 7.05 -14.59 -11.34
C ALA A 63 7.81 -13.66 -12.30
N TYR A 64 8.60 -12.71 -11.80
CA TYR A 64 9.32 -11.73 -12.62
C TYR A 64 10.84 -11.74 -12.46
N THR A 65 11.38 -12.49 -11.49
CA THR A 65 12.82 -12.55 -11.23
C THR A 65 13.47 -13.73 -11.95
N PRO A 66 14.37 -13.50 -12.92
CA PRO A 66 15.17 -14.56 -13.55
C PRO A 66 15.93 -15.40 -12.51
N ARG A 67 16.02 -16.72 -12.74
CA ARG A 67 16.65 -17.68 -11.81
C ARG A 67 18.04 -17.25 -11.32
N HIS A 68 18.90 -16.80 -12.24
CA HIS A 68 20.26 -16.38 -11.89
C HIS A 68 20.30 -15.15 -10.95
N LEU A 69 19.31 -14.26 -11.01
CA LEU A 69 19.21 -13.12 -10.09
C LEU A 69 18.64 -13.55 -8.74
N ALA A 70 17.64 -14.42 -8.73
CA ALA A 70 17.11 -14.99 -7.50
C ALA A 70 18.20 -15.77 -6.72
N GLU A 71 19.00 -16.59 -7.42
CA GLU A 71 20.14 -17.31 -6.85
C GLU A 71 21.21 -16.37 -6.29
N ARG A 72 21.52 -15.27 -7.00
CA ARG A 72 22.45 -14.24 -6.52
C ARG A 72 21.95 -13.55 -5.25
N ILE A 73 20.66 -13.19 -5.18
CA ILE A 73 20.07 -12.55 -4.00
C ILE A 73 20.11 -13.49 -2.78
N LEU A 74 19.78 -14.76 -3.00
CA LEU A 74 19.79 -15.78 -1.93
C LEU A 74 21.21 -16.08 -1.44
N THR A 75 22.20 -16.14 -2.34
CA THR A 75 23.61 -16.36 -1.99
C THR A 75 24.26 -15.14 -1.34
N SER A 76 23.83 -13.92 -1.71
CA SER A 76 24.29 -12.67 -1.08
C SER A 76 23.54 -12.32 0.21
N ARG A 77 22.58 -13.13 0.67
CA ARG A 77 21.77 -12.84 1.87
C ARG A 77 22.64 -12.54 3.10
N ALA A 78 23.70 -13.31 3.30
CA ALA A 78 24.63 -13.11 4.41
C ALA A 78 25.50 -11.84 4.28
N ALA A 79 25.64 -11.27 3.07
CA ALA A 79 26.37 -10.03 2.83
C ALA A 79 25.49 -8.77 2.96
N VAL A 80 24.16 -8.93 2.99
CA VAL A 80 23.18 -7.83 3.08
C VAL A 80 22.74 -7.57 4.54
N GLU A 81 23.09 -8.45 5.48
CA GLU A 81 22.97 -8.15 6.90
C GLU A 81 24.04 -7.14 7.28
N GLY A 82 23.72 -5.85 7.12
CA GLY A 82 24.52 -4.76 7.68
C GLY A 82 24.76 -4.97 9.17
N GLU A 83 25.90 -4.47 9.65
CA GLU A 83 26.33 -4.66 11.03
C GLU A 83 25.35 -3.93 12.00
N ARG A 84 24.59 -4.71 12.78
CA ARG A 84 23.77 -4.17 13.88
C ARG A 84 24.66 -3.98 15.11
N LYS A 85 25.12 -2.76 15.39
CA LYS A 85 25.83 -2.42 16.62
C LYS A 85 24.87 -2.01 17.72
N GLN A 86 25.05 -2.57 18.92
CA GLN A 86 24.45 -2.03 20.13
C GLN A 86 25.14 -0.69 20.43
N VAL A 87 24.37 0.41 20.42
CA VAL A 87 24.84 1.71 20.85
C VAL A 87 24.07 2.16 22.07
N THR A 88 24.79 2.70 23.07
CA THR A 88 24.18 3.34 24.24
C THR A 88 24.20 4.84 24.01
N VAL A 89 23.02 5.45 23.91
CA VAL A 89 22.87 6.91 23.80
C VAL A 89 22.50 7.46 25.16
N LEU A 90 23.36 8.30 25.74
CA LEU A 90 23.07 9.05 26.96
C LEU A 90 22.52 10.42 26.57
N PHE A 91 21.27 10.69 26.93
CA PHE A 91 20.71 12.03 26.88
C PHE A 91 20.89 12.66 28.26
N ALA A 92 21.67 13.74 28.33
CA ALA A 92 21.78 14.57 29.52
C ALA A 92 21.28 15.97 29.15
N ASP A 93 20.22 16.41 29.82
CA ASP A 93 19.80 17.81 29.75
C ASP A 93 20.59 18.62 30.78
N ILE A 94 21.35 19.59 30.29
CA ILE A 94 22.05 20.54 31.14
C ILE A 94 21.15 21.76 31.28
N ARG A 95 20.69 22.03 32.50
CA ARG A 95 19.88 23.23 32.81
C ARG A 95 20.62 24.49 32.32
N GLY A 96 19.98 25.27 31.45
CA GLY A 96 20.54 26.51 30.87
C GLY A 96 21.35 26.31 29.58
N SER A 97 21.45 25.08 29.05
CA SER A 97 22.16 24.80 27.78
C SER A 97 21.53 25.50 26.58
N MET A 98 20.20 25.60 26.54
CA MET A 98 19.48 26.28 25.46
C MET A 98 19.85 27.76 25.35
N GLU A 99 20.05 28.45 26.48
CA GLU A 99 20.47 29.85 26.52
C GLU A 99 21.95 30.02 26.11
N LEU A 100 22.81 29.07 26.48
CA LEU A 100 24.23 29.06 26.11
C LEU A 100 24.48 28.77 24.61
N LEU A 101 23.55 28.08 23.96
CA LEU A 101 23.64 27.67 22.55
C LEU A 101 22.79 28.52 21.61
N ALA A 102 21.99 29.46 22.12
CA ALA A 102 21.03 30.24 21.33
C ALA A 102 21.66 31.00 20.15
N ASP A 103 22.90 31.46 20.31
CA ASP A 103 23.63 32.25 19.32
C ASP A 103 24.80 31.49 18.67
N ARG A 104 24.85 30.15 18.81
CA ARG A 104 25.93 29.32 18.25
C ARG A 104 25.41 28.37 17.19
N ASP A 105 26.22 28.16 16.15
CA ASP A 105 25.98 27.11 15.18
C ASP A 105 26.08 25.72 15.85
N PRO A 106 25.23 24.74 15.50
CA PRO A 106 25.28 23.39 16.07
C PRO A 106 26.64 22.68 15.93
N GLU A 107 27.43 22.98 14.88
CA GLU A 107 28.77 22.40 14.66
C GLU A 107 29.85 23.08 15.53
N GLU A 108 29.53 24.24 16.13
CA GLU A 108 30.42 25.03 16.99
C GLU A 108 30.10 24.87 18.50
N ALA A 109 29.08 24.08 18.82
CA ALA A 109 28.65 23.74 20.18
C ALA A 109 29.52 22.61 20.76
N ARG A 110 30.71 22.96 21.28
CA ARG A 110 31.63 22.06 22.00
C ARG A 110 31.73 22.37 23.49
#